data_AF-A0AA95H965-F1
#
_entry.id   AF-A0AA95H965-F1
#
_cell.length_a   1.000
_cell.length_b   1.000
_cell.length_c   1.000
_cell.angle_alpha   90.00
_cell.angle_beta   90.00
_cell.angle_gamma   90.00
#
_symmetry.space_group_name_H-M   'P 1'
#
loop_
_entity.id
_entity.type
_entity.pdbx_description
1 polymer ?
#
loop_
_entity_poly.entity_id
_entity_poly.type
_entity_poly.pdbx_seq_one_letter_code
_entity_poly.pdbx_strand_id
1 'polypeptide(L)'
;MRRLPLLMLCSVLMVACTPEAHTDTNRGTSPAVSVTLAAIQQIIVKPQPSQSTDAQGNLLPSVIQQLTQIAGVNLDYVRPMSGAAHVLRFTQPLPKAQAEQIFQQWRQQGLVEYAEADGVMHIANPNSR
;
A
#
# COMPACT_ATOMS: atom_id res chain seq x y z
N MET A 1 38.88 36.16 12.59
CA MET A 1 38.24 37.32 11.91
C MET A 1 37.27 36.73 10.89
N ARG A 2 35.95 36.91 10.82
CA ARG A 2 34.91 37.83 11.35
C ARG A 2 33.60 37.00 11.39
N ARG A 3 32.90 36.92 12.52
CA ARG A 3 31.59 37.55 12.84
C ARG A 3 30.38 37.06 12.01
N LEU A 4 29.44 36.39 12.73
CA LEU A 4 27.96 36.32 12.56
C LEU A 4 27.34 37.69 12.15
N PRO A 5 26.08 37.84 11.64
CA PRO A 5 24.83 37.31 12.28
C PRO A 5 23.56 37.13 11.38
N LEU A 6 22.42 36.85 12.05
CA LEU A 6 21.06 37.39 11.82
C LEU A 6 20.12 36.63 10.83
N LEU A 7 19.15 35.80 11.27
CA LEU A 7 17.81 36.11 11.84
C LEU A 7 16.76 36.52 10.78
N MET A 8 15.80 35.62 10.49
CA MET A 8 14.40 35.89 10.12
C MET A 8 13.69 34.53 10.13
N LEU A 9 12.91 34.15 11.16
CA LEU A 9 11.65 34.71 11.64
C LEU A 9 10.59 34.80 10.52
N CYS A 10 9.78 33.75 10.37
CA CYS A 10 8.43 33.88 9.83
C CYS A 10 7.52 32.85 10.53
N SER A 11 7.00 33.29 11.67
CA SER A 11 5.87 32.69 12.36
C SER A 11 4.65 32.75 11.44
N VAL A 12 3.98 31.62 11.20
CA VAL A 12 2.59 31.62 10.74
C VAL A 12 1.77 30.98 11.85
N LEU A 13 1.20 31.86 12.66
CA LEU A 13 0.21 31.59 13.70
C LEU A 13 -1.09 32.22 13.22
N MET A 14 -2.16 31.44 13.03
CA MET A 14 -3.57 31.83 12.83
C MET A 14 -4.29 30.56 12.34
N VAL A 15 -5.42 30.07 12.86
CA VAL A 15 -6.59 30.71 13.47
C VAL A 15 -7.21 29.70 14.45
N ALA A 16 -7.53 30.14 15.67
CA ALA A 16 -8.48 29.43 16.53
C ALA A 16 -9.91 29.84 16.14
N CYS A 17 -10.77 28.86 15.84
CA CYS A 17 -12.21 29.06 15.80
C CYS A 17 -12.83 27.95 16.64
N THR A 18 -13.38 28.31 17.80
CA THR A 18 -14.14 27.44 18.71
C THR A 18 -15.52 28.08 18.93
N PRO A 19 -16.48 27.41 19.59
CA PRO A 19 -17.56 26.67 18.92
C PRO A 19 -18.94 27.20 19.34
N GLU A 20 -19.99 26.99 18.54
CA GLU A 20 -21.41 27.11 18.96
C GLU A 20 -22.25 26.77 17.74
N ALA A 21 -23.41 26.13 17.77
CA ALA A 21 -24.16 25.31 18.71
C ALA A 21 -25.22 24.63 17.82
N HIS A 22 -25.89 23.61 18.36
CA HIS A 22 -27.29 23.23 18.12
C HIS A 22 -27.47 21.71 18.09
N THR A 23 -28.24 21.29 19.08
CA THR A 23 -29.12 20.12 19.16
C THR A 23 -29.28 19.34 17.86
N ASP A 24 -29.03 18.03 17.91
CA ASP A 24 -30.18 17.13 17.80
C ASP A 24 -29.96 15.76 18.44
N THR A 25 -30.96 15.36 19.19
CA THR A 25 -31.11 14.00 19.72
C THR A 25 -31.50 13.11 18.56
N ASN A 26 -30.53 12.57 17.83
CA ASN A 26 -30.80 11.49 16.90
C ASN A 26 -30.27 10.19 17.48
N ARG A 27 -31.13 9.54 18.28
CA ARG A 27 -31.01 8.13 18.66
C ARG A 27 -31.39 7.30 17.42
N GLY A 28 -30.63 7.48 16.35
CA GLY A 28 -30.66 6.66 15.17
C GLY A 28 -29.83 5.43 15.47
N THR A 29 -30.50 4.28 15.54
CA THR A 29 -29.88 2.97 15.40
C THR A 29 -29.04 2.99 14.13
N SER A 30 -27.75 3.31 14.24
CA SER A 30 -26.81 3.09 13.15
C SER A 30 -26.82 1.60 12.87
N PRO A 31 -27.27 1.13 11.69
CA PRO A 31 -26.90 -0.21 11.28
C PRO A 31 -25.38 -0.22 11.28
N ALA A 32 -24.77 -1.12 12.06
CA ALA A 32 -23.35 -1.36 11.98
C ALA A 32 -23.08 -1.82 10.55
N VAL A 33 -22.69 -0.87 9.69
CA VAL A 33 -22.22 -1.14 8.34
C VAL A 33 -21.02 -2.04 8.53
N SER A 34 -21.22 -3.34 8.35
CA SER A 34 -20.14 -4.32 8.36
C SER A 34 -19.30 -4.06 7.12
N VAL A 35 -18.34 -3.14 7.23
CA VAL A 35 -17.37 -2.86 6.17
C VAL A 35 -16.55 -4.13 6.00
N THR A 36 -16.93 -4.96 5.04
CA THR A 36 -16.12 -6.12 4.66
C THR A 36 -14.86 -5.57 4.00
N LEU A 37 -13.76 -5.54 4.74
CA LEU A 37 -12.47 -5.09 4.22
C LEU A 37 -11.94 -6.16 3.28
N ALA A 38 -11.94 -5.83 1.99
CA ALA A 38 -11.25 -6.57 0.94
C ALA A 38 -9.76 -6.70 1.28
N ALA A 39 -9.29 -7.92 1.52
CA ALA A 39 -7.89 -8.20 1.77
C ALA A 39 -7.22 -8.82 0.54
N ILE A 40 -6.01 -8.36 0.27
CA ILE A 40 -5.17 -8.82 -0.84
C ILE A 40 -4.10 -9.71 -0.26
N GLN A 41 -4.06 -10.95 -0.76
CA GLN A 41 -3.07 -11.92 -0.34
C GLN A 41 -2.06 -12.20 -1.46
N GLN A 42 -2.53 -12.29 -2.71
CA GLN A 42 -1.71 -12.53 -3.88
C GLN A 42 -1.79 -11.35 -4.82
N ILE A 43 -0.70 -11.15 -5.56
CA ILE A 43 -0.51 -10.00 -6.44
C ILE A 43 0.12 -10.46 -7.74
N ILE A 44 -0.28 -9.85 -8.83
CA ILE A 44 0.34 -10.01 -10.14
C ILE A 44 1.25 -8.81 -10.35
N VAL A 45 2.52 -9.07 -10.61
CA VAL A 45 3.52 -8.03 -10.91
C VAL A 45 4.15 -8.31 -12.26
N LYS A 46 4.30 -7.27 -13.09
CA LYS A 46 5.18 -7.30 -14.25
C LYS A 46 6.37 -6.37 -13.99
N PRO A 47 7.56 -6.92 -13.76
CA PRO A 47 8.78 -6.12 -13.58
C PRO A 47 9.07 -5.24 -14.81
N GLN A 48 9.83 -4.17 -14.62
CA GLN A 48 10.42 -3.44 -15.76
C GLN A 48 11.34 -4.36 -16.58
N PRO A 49 11.51 -4.13 -17.90
CA PRO A 49 12.38 -4.97 -18.73
C PRO A 49 13.86 -4.96 -18.31
N SER A 50 14.29 -3.94 -17.56
CA SER A 50 15.62 -3.85 -16.96
C SER A 50 15.81 -4.82 -15.78
N GLN A 51 14.73 -5.34 -15.22
CA GLN A 51 14.77 -6.36 -14.18
C GLN A 51 14.99 -7.73 -14.81
N SER A 52 15.93 -8.49 -14.26
CA SER A 52 16.33 -9.77 -14.83
C SER A 52 15.49 -10.94 -14.31
N THR A 53 15.27 -11.92 -15.17
CA THR A 53 14.73 -13.25 -14.84
C THR A 53 15.85 -14.30 -14.91
N ASP A 54 15.66 -15.45 -14.27
CA ASP A 54 16.58 -16.58 -14.42
C ASP A 54 16.43 -17.31 -15.77
N ALA A 55 17.24 -18.35 -16.00
CA ALA A 55 17.19 -19.14 -17.23
C ALA A 55 15.85 -19.88 -17.44
N GLN A 56 15.06 -20.03 -16.38
CA GLN A 56 13.76 -20.68 -16.37
C GLN A 56 12.61 -19.66 -16.49
N GLY A 57 12.93 -18.36 -16.61
CA GLY A 57 11.95 -17.28 -16.71
C GLY A 57 11.28 -16.94 -15.37
N ASN A 58 11.86 -17.34 -14.23
CA ASN A 58 11.38 -16.91 -12.93
C ASN A 58 11.97 -15.55 -12.55
N LEU A 59 11.27 -14.86 -11.65
CA LEU A 59 11.75 -13.61 -11.10
C LEU A 59 12.99 -13.86 -10.22
N LEU A 60 14.08 -13.12 -10.44
CA LEU A 60 15.28 -13.30 -9.64
C LEU A 60 15.02 -12.98 -8.16
N PRO A 61 15.66 -13.71 -7.22
CA PRO A 61 15.54 -13.43 -5.78
C PRO A 61 15.90 -11.99 -5.39
N SER A 62 16.85 -11.37 -6.08
CA SER A 62 17.24 -9.97 -5.84
C SER A 62 16.12 -8.98 -6.15
N VAL A 63 15.31 -9.23 -7.18
CA VAL A 63 14.17 -8.39 -7.52
C VAL A 63 13.07 -8.54 -6.47
N ILE A 64 12.80 -9.76 -6.02
CA ILE A 64 11.84 -10.02 -4.94
C ILE A 64 12.28 -9.31 -3.66
N GLN A 65 13.59 -9.37 -3.33
CA GLN A 65 14.15 -8.69 -2.17
C GLN A 65 13.98 -7.16 -2.25
N GLN A 66 14.20 -6.56 -3.42
CA GLN A 66 13.97 -5.12 -3.62
C GLN A 66 12.48 -4.75 -3.42
N LEU A 67 11.56 -5.53 -4.00
CA LEU A 67 10.12 -5.32 -3.82
C LEU A 67 9.72 -5.41 -2.35
N THR A 68 10.22 -6.42 -1.62
CA THR A 68 10.01 -6.58 -0.17
C THR A 68 10.57 -5.40 0.63
N GLN A 69 11.79 -4.95 0.32
CA GLN A 69 12.41 -3.83 1.02
C GLN A 69 11.60 -2.54 0.90
N ILE A 70 11.09 -2.23 -0.29
CA ILE A 70 10.30 -1.03 -0.53
C ILE A 70 8.91 -1.13 0.08
N ALA A 71 8.30 -2.32 0.01
CA ALA A 71 6.96 -2.54 0.54
C ALA A 71 6.93 -2.58 2.08
N GLY A 72 8.08 -2.83 2.73
CA GLY A 72 8.15 -3.01 4.18
C GLY A 72 7.44 -4.26 4.68
N VAL A 73 7.12 -5.20 3.78
CA VAL A 73 6.41 -6.45 4.07
C VAL A 73 7.04 -7.60 3.29
N ASN A 74 6.99 -8.80 3.87
CA ASN A 74 7.56 -9.99 3.24
C ASN A 74 6.69 -10.49 2.07
N LEU A 75 7.36 -10.95 1.02
CA LEU A 75 6.77 -11.53 -0.19
C LEU A 75 7.34 -12.92 -0.43
N ASP A 76 6.46 -13.86 -0.76
CA ASP A 76 6.83 -15.16 -1.32
C ASP A 76 6.64 -15.12 -2.84
N TYR A 77 7.59 -15.72 -3.57
CA TYR A 77 7.39 -16.02 -4.98
C TYR A 77 6.44 -17.21 -5.15
N VAL A 78 5.46 -17.09 -6.04
CA VAL A 78 4.49 -18.17 -6.31
C VAL A 78 4.77 -18.84 -7.64
N ARG A 79 4.71 -18.09 -8.76
CA ARG A 79 4.87 -18.64 -10.12
C ARG A 79 5.07 -17.55 -11.18
N PRO A 80 5.65 -17.89 -12.34
CA PRO A 80 5.52 -17.04 -13.53
C PRO A 80 4.13 -17.14 -14.16
N MET A 81 3.78 -16.13 -14.95
CA MET A 81 2.58 -16.05 -15.79
C MET A 81 2.99 -15.70 -17.23
N SER A 82 2.07 -15.88 -18.17
CA SER A 82 2.25 -15.40 -19.55
C SER A 82 2.49 -13.89 -19.58
N GLY A 83 3.29 -13.40 -20.53
CA GLY A 83 3.54 -11.96 -20.71
C GLY A 83 4.54 -11.35 -19.73
N ALA A 84 5.49 -12.14 -19.21
CA ALA A 84 6.52 -11.73 -18.25
C ALA A 84 5.97 -11.20 -16.92
N ALA A 85 4.75 -11.59 -16.58
CA ALA A 85 4.15 -11.32 -15.29
C ALA A 85 4.47 -12.46 -14.30
N HIS A 86 4.37 -12.17 -13.02
CA HIS A 86 4.64 -13.11 -11.94
C HIS A 86 3.63 -12.93 -10.82
N VAL A 87 3.29 -14.03 -10.17
CA VAL A 87 2.49 -13.97 -8.94
C VAL A 87 3.41 -13.98 -7.74
N LEU A 88 3.22 -12.99 -6.87
CA LEU A 88 3.81 -12.94 -5.53
C LEU A 88 2.68 -13.04 -4.49
N ARG A 89 3.05 -13.39 -3.26
CA ARG A 89 2.11 -13.48 -2.15
C ARG A 89 2.68 -12.73 -0.95
N PHE A 90 1.91 -11.83 -0.35
CA PHE A 90 2.28 -11.26 0.95
C PHE A 90 2.34 -12.37 2.00
N THR A 91 3.25 -12.35 2.97
CA THR A 91 3.20 -13.39 4.02
C THR A 91 1.97 -13.24 4.93
N GLN A 92 1.38 -12.05 4.97
CA GLN A 92 0.12 -11.74 5.66
C GLN A 92 -0.82 -10.97 4.72
N PRO A 93 -2.14 -11.25 4.69
CA PRO A 93 -3.08 -10.48 3.89
C PRO A 93 -3.06 -9.00 4.28
N LEU A 94 -3.07 -8.11 3.28
CA LEU A 94 -3.10 -6.67 3.50
C LEU A 94 -4.45 -6.08 3.11
N PRO A 95 -4.93 -5.01 3.77
CA PRO A 95 -6.05 -4.23 3.28
C PRO A 95 -5.77 -3.73 1.86
N LYS A 96 -6.79 -3.76 0.99
CA LYS A 96 -6.68 -3.32 -0.41
C LYS A 96 -5.98 -1.96 -0.57
N ALA A 97 -6.37 -0.97 0.23
CA ALA A 97 -5.78 0.36 0.18
C ALA A 97 -4.26 0.36 0.45
N GLN A 98 -3.79 -0.46 1.39
CA GLN A 98 -2.37 -0.58 1.71
C GLN A 98 -1.60 -1.28 0.57
N ALA A 99 -2.17 -2.34 0.00
CA ALA A 99 -1.57 -3.02 -1.16
C ALA A 99 -1.47 -2.08 -2.37
N GLU A 100 -2.50 -1.29 -2.65
CA GLU A 100 -2.49 -0.30 -3.73
C GLU A 100 -1.42 0.78 -3.52
N GLN A 101 -1.21 1.24 -2.29
CA GLN A 101 -0.10 2.16 -1.98
C GLN A 101 1.26 1.56 -2.32
N ILE A 102 1.48 0.29 -1.94
CA ILE A 102 2.71 -0.44 -2.28
C ILE A 102 2.88 -0.55 -3.81
N PHE A 103 1.82 -0.85 -4.56
CA PHE A 103 1.88 -0.93 -6.02
C PHE A 103 2.25 0.40 -6.68
N GLN A 104 1.78 1.52 -6.10
CA GLN A 104 2.18 2.85 -6.57
C GLN A 104 3.65 3.12 -6.26
N GLN A 105 4.14 2.76 -5.07
CA GLN A 105 5.54 2.92 -4.70
C GLN A 105 6.48 2.16 -5.64
N TRP A 106 6.19 0.88 -5.94
CA TRP A 106 7.02 0.10 -6.87
C TRP A 106 7.05 0.68 -8.28
N ARG A 107 5.93 1.23 -8.76
CA ARG A 107 5.87 1.92 -10.06
C ARG A 107 6.68 3.21 -10.05
N GLN A 108 6.54 4.03 -9.01
CA GLN A 108 7.30 5.28 -8.86
C GLN A 108 8.81 5.05 -8.78
N GLN A 109 9.24 3.91 -8.23
CA GLN A 109 10.65 3.53 -8.18
C GLN A 109 11.14 2.82 -9.46
N GLY A 110 10.27 2.62 -10.45
CA GLY A 110 10.65 1.95 -11.70
C GLY A 110 11.03 0.49 -11.52
N LEU A 111 10.47 -0.20 -10.53
CA LEU A 111 10.69 -1.66 -10.37
C LEU A 111 9.73 -2.48 -11.23
N VAL A 112 8.51 -1.98 -11.41
CA VAL A 112 7.45 -2.68 -12.14
C VAL A 112 6.85 -1.79 -13.22
N GLU A 113 6.43 -2.41 -14.32
CA GLU A 113 5.54 -1.79 -15.30
C GLU A 113 4.12 -1.71 -14.73
N TYR A 114 3.64 -2.80 -14.14
CA TYR A 114 2.34 -2.88 -13.48
C TYR A 114 2.36 -3.80 -12.26
N ALA A 115 1.46 -3.53 -11.31
CA ALA A 115 1.17 -4.40 -10.18
C ALA A 115 -0.31 -4.28 -9.80
N GLU A 116 -0.96 -5.42 -9.55
CA GLU A 116 -2.37 -5.51 -9.17
C GLU A 116 -2.65 -6.72 -8.26
N ALA A 117 -3.85 -6.80 -7.70
CA ALA A 117 -4.27 -7.93 -6.88
C ALA A 117 -4.64 -9.15 -7.75
N ASP A 118 -4.16 -10.35 -7.39
CA ASP A 118 -4.60 -11.64 -7.95
C ASP A 118 -5.91 -12.07 -7.24
N GLY A 119 -6.98 -11.29 -7.48
CA GLY A 119 -8.27 -11.44 -6.83
C GLY A 119 -8.33 -10.87 -5.40
N VAL A 120 -9.56 -10.69 -4.90
CA VAL A 120 -9.83 -10.14 -3.56
C VAL A 120 -10.34 -11.25 -2.64
N MET A 121 -9.67 -11.45 -1.50
CA MET A 121 -10.20 -12.29 -0.43
C MET A 121 -11.16 -11.46 0.42
N HIS A 122 -12.41 -11.91 0.54
CA HIS A 122 -13.36 -11.32 1.49
C HIS A 122 -13.11 -11.95 2.87
N ILE A 123 -12.64 -11.16 3.84
CA ILE A 123 -12.54 -11.63 5.22
C ILE A 123 -13.94 -11.53 5.83
N ALA A 124 -14.56 -12.67 6.15
CA ALA A 124 -15.80 -12.67 6.90
C ALA A 124 -15.58 -12.03 8.28
N ASN A 125 -16.41 -11.06 8.66
CA ASN A 125 -16.39 -10.48 10.01
C ASN A 125 -16.78 -11.57 11.02
N PRO A 126 -15.92 -11.96 11.98
CA PRO A 126 -16.24 -13.05 12.92
C PRO A 126 -17.44 -12.76 13.84
N ASN A 127 -17.93 -11.51 13.87
CA ASN A 127 -19.07 -11.08 14.68
C ASN A 127 -20.42 -11.04 13.91
N SER A 128 -20.53 -11.65 12.73
CA SER A 128 -21.78 -11.66 11.94
C SER A 128 -22.63 -12.93 12.14
N ARG A 129 -22.85 -13.34 13.39
CA ARG A 129 -23.82 -14.39 13.75
C ARG A 129 -24.70 -13.95 14.92
#